data_AF-A0A2G6ETH7-F1
#
_entry.id   AF-A0A2G6ETH7-F1
#
_cell.length_a   1.000
_cell.length_b   1.000
_cell.length_c   1.000
_cell.angle_alpha   90.00
_cell.angle_beta   90.00
_cell.angle_gamma   90.00
#
_symmetry.space_group_name_H-M   'P 1'
#
loop_
_entity.id
_entity.type
_entity.pdbx_description
1 polymer ?
#
loop_
_entity_poly.entity_id
_entity_poly.type
_entity_poly.pdbx_seq_one_letter_code
_entity_poly.pdbx_strand_id
1 'polypeptide(L)'
;DERLDGNWQGDLVSAEVKEATLKTLAQENNISLAETVAIGDGANDKRMIQHAGLGVAFYGKPVLREAAQAEIHSGTIDNVLYFLD
;
A
#
# COMPACT_ATOMS: atom_id res chain seq x y z
N ASP A 1 -33.50 -12.52 7.34
CA ASP A 1 -32.87 -12.29 6.02
C ASP A 1 -31.38 -12.08 6.22
N GLU A 2 -30.56 -13.03 5.80
CA GLU A 2 -29.08 -12.96 5.87
C GLU A 2 -28.54 -12.05 4.76
N ARG A 3 -28.93 -10.76 4.78
CA ARG A 3 -28.55 -9.77 3.77
C ARG A 3 -27.77 -8.64 4.43
N LEU A 4 -26.75 -8.14 3.71
CA LEU A 4 -26.03 -6.93 4.11
C LEU A 4 -26.99 -5.73 4.11
N ASP A 5 -26.92 -4.90 5.14
CA ASP A 5 -27.75 -3.71 5.32
C ASP A 5 -27.15 -2.46 4.64
N GLY A 6 -25.92 -2.56 4.15
CA GLY A 6 -25.20 -1.48 3.48
C GLY A 6 -24.51 -0.49 4.44
N ASN A 7 -24.54 -0.75 5.75
CA ASN A 7 -23.80 0.03 6.74
C ASN A 7 -22.43 -0.61 7.01
N TRP A 8 -21.50 0.18 7.56
CA TRP A 8 -20.22 -0.31 8.07
C TRP A 8 -20.10 -0.03 9.57
N GLN A 9 -19.27 -0.82 10.24
CA GLN A 9 -18.92 -0.62 11.64
C GLN A 9 -17.40 -0.44 11.74
N GLY A 10 -16.96 0.40 12.68
CA GLY A 10 -15.55 0.74 12.85
C GLY A 10 -15.09 1.86 11.92
N ASP A 11 -13.78 2.08 11.91
CA ASP A 11 -13.17 3.22 11.24
C ASP A 11 -13.03 2.99 9.72
N LEU A 12 -13.22 4.06 8.96
CA LEU A 12 -12.99 4.06 7.52
C LEU A 12 -11.49 3.97 7.24
N VAL A 13 -11.07 2.94 6.49
CA VAL A 13 -9.68 2.78 6.05
C VAL A 13 -9.38 3.76 4.91
N SER A 14 -9.03 5.00 5.26
CA SER A 14 -8.62 6.05 4.33
C SER A 14 -7.14 5.93 3.92
N ALA A 15 -6.69 6.84 3.03
CA ALA A 15 -5.28 6.91 2.66
C ALA A 15 -4.36 7.27 3.85
N GLU A 16 -4.83 8.16 4.72
CA GLU A 16 -4.17 8.55 5.97
C GLU A 16 -4.09 7.37 6.95
N VAL A 17 -5.15 6.57 7.04
CA VAL A 17 -5.14 5.36 7.87
C VAL A 17 -4.11 4.36 7.35
N LYS A 18 -4.04 4.11 6.03
CA LYS A 18 -3.03 3.23 5.45
C LYS A 18 -1.59 3.70 5.72
N GLU A 19 -1.34 5.00 5.59
CA GLU A 19 -0.05 5.61 5.95
C GLU A 19 0.28 5.40 7.44
N ALA A 20 -0.68 5.67 8.33
CA ALA A 20 -0.50 5.48 9.76
C ALA A 20 -0.25 4.00 10.10
N THR A 21 -0.99 3.07 9.50
CA THR A 21 -0.80 1.63 9.68
C THR A 21 0.60 1.18 9.29
N LEU A 22 1.14 1.63 8.15
CA LEU A 22 2.52 1.32 7.76
C LEU A 22 3.52 1.79 8.83
N LYS A 23 3.37 3.03 9.32
CA LYS A 23 4.25 3.61 10.34
C LYS A 23 4.15 2.86 11.67
N THR A 24 2.94 2.51 12.11
CA THR A 24 2.69 1.74 13.32
C THR A 24 3.30 0.34 13.22
N LEU A 25 3.06 -0.38 12.12
CA LEU A 25 3.64 -1.71 11.93
C LEU A 25 5.17 -1.68 11.89
N ALA A 26 5.75 -0.69 11.22
CA ALA A 26 7.22 -0.51 11.21
C ALA A 26 7.75 -0.31 12.64
N GLN A 27 7.11 0.56 13.41
CA GLN A 27 7.48 0.81 14.80
C GLN A 27 7.33 -0.44 15.68
N GLU A 28 6.20 -1.15 15.60
CA GLU A 28 5.92 -2.35 16.39
C GLU A 28 6.92 -3.48 16.12
N ASN A 29 7.41 -3.58 14.87
CA ASN A 29 8.39 -4.57 14.47
C ASN A 29 9.85 -4.11 14.62
N ASN A 30 10.09 -2.88 15.10
CA ASN A 30 11.43 -2.25 15.16
C ASN A 30 12.14 -2.21 13.80
N ILE A 31 11.39 -1.95 12.73
CA ILE A 31 11.88 -1.85 11.35
C ILE A 31 11.90 -0.37 10.94
N SER A 32 12.97 0.10 10.31
CA SER A 32 12.99 1.46 9.75
C SER A 32 12.00 1.57 8.60
N LEU A 33 11.34 2.71 8.43
CA LEU A 33 10.50 2.94 7.24
C LEU A 33 11.28 2.72 5.93
N ALA A 34 12.58 3.01 5.91
CA ALA A 34 13.44 2.77 4.75
C ALA A 34 13.59 1.27 4.39
N GLU A 35 13.28 0.36 5.31
CA GLU A 35 13.34 -1.09 5.12
C GLU A 35 11.95 -1.70 4.87
N THR A 36 10.92 -0.86 4.69
CA THR A 36 9.55 -1.31 4.43
C THR A 36 9.22 -1.30 2.93
N VAL A 37 8.34 -2.22 2.54
CA VAL A 37 7.79 -2.31 1.19
C VAL A 37 6.27 -2.11 1.26
N ALA A 38 5.74 -1.23 0.41
CA ALA A 38 4.30 -1.02 0.26
C ALA A 38 3.87 -1.23 -1.20
N ILE A 39 2.80 -1.99 -1.41
CA ILE A 39 2.28 -2.33 -2.74
C ILE A 39 0.81 -1.88 -2.82
N GLY A 40 0.41 -1.29 -3.94
CA GLY A 40 -0.97 -0.83 -4.14
C GLY A 40 -1.32 -0.57 -5.60
N ASP A 41 -2.59 -0.28 -5.88
CA ASP A 41 -3.12 -0.07 -7.23
C ASP A 41 -3.85 1.29 -7.40
N GLY A 42 -4.34 1.89 -6.31
CA GLY A 42 -5.23 3.04 -6.34
C GLY A 42 -4.71 4.32 -5.68
N ALA A 43 -5.46 5.41 -5.85
CA ALA A 43 -5.16 6.70 -5.22
C ALA A 43 -5.16 6.65 -3.68
N ASN A 44 -5.94 5.74 -3.09
CA ASN A 44 -6.02 5.49 -1.65
C ASN A 44 -4.71 4.89 -1.08
N ASP A 45 -3.85 4.30 -1.92
CA ASP A 45 -2.55 3.77 -1.48
C ASP A 45 -1.43 4.79 -1.57
N LYS A 46 -1.66 5.93 -2.24
CA LYS A 46 -0.63 6.91 -2.58
C LYS A 46 0.20 7.35 -1.36
N ARG A 47 -0.47 7.70 -0.26
CA ARG A 47 0.22 8.15 0.96
C ARG A 47 1.08 7.05 1.58
N MET A 48 0.58 5.82 1.62
CA MET A 48 1.31 4.66 2.13
C MET A 48 2.55 4.36 1.27
N ILE A 49 2.39 4.30 -0.05
CA ILE A 49 3.48 4.05 -1.00
C ILE A 49 4.56 5.13 -0.92
N GLN A 50 4.18 6.41 -0.79
CA GLN A 50 5.14 7.52 -0.70
C GLN A 50 6.00 7.50 0.59
N HIS A 51 5.53 6.83 1.64
CA HIS A 51 6.23 6.77 2.93
C HIS A 51 6.98 5.46 3.18
N ALA A 52 6.78 4.45 2.32
CA ALA A 52 7.56 3.22 2.38
C ALA A 52 8.97 3.44 1.83
N GLY A 53 9.92 2.58 2.23
CA GLY A 53 11.25 2.54 1.66
C GLY A 53 11.22 2.17 0.18
N LEU A 54 10.40 1.19 -0.17
CA LEU A 54 10.04 0.83 -1.53
C LEU A 54 8.52 0.82 -1.72
N GLY A 55 8.02 1.75 -2.51
CA GLY A 55 6.63 1.80 -2.94
C GLY A 55 6.46 1.23 -4.37
N VAL A 56 5.58 0.24 -4.52
CA VAL A 56 5.34 -0.47 -5.78
C VAL A 56 3.89 -0.29 -6.26
N ALA A 57 3.71 0.29 -7.43
CA ALA A 57 2.42 0.31 -8.11
C ALA A 57 2.18 -1.03 -8.85
N PHE A 58 1.27 -1.86 -8.35
CA PHE A 58 0.87 -3.12 -8.98
C PHE A 58 -0.41 -2.91 -9.81
N TYR A 59 -0.30 -3.00 -11.13
CA TYR A 59 -1.35 -2.59 -12.08
C TYR A 59 -1.95 -1.22 -11.74
N GLY A 60 -1.11 -0.30 -11.24
CA GLY A 60 -1.58 0.92 -10.63
C GLY A 60 -2.29 1.88 -11.58
N LYS A 61 -3.19 2.70 -11.05
CA LYS A 61 -3.78 3.84 -11.77
C LYS A 61 -2.71 4.94 -11.94
N PRO A 62 -2.84 5.85 -12.95
CA PRO A 62 -1.83 6.89 -13.21
C PRO A 62 -1.39 7.68 -11.98
N VAL A 63 -2.36 8.08 -11.14
CA VAL A 63 -2.11 8.81 -9.89
C VAL A 63 -1.21 8.08 -8.88
N LEU A 64 -1.21 6.75 -8.89
CA LEU A 64 -0.35 5.94 -8.03
C LEU A 64 0.99 5.66 -8.70
N ARG A 65 1.01 5.38 -10.01
CA ARG A 65 2.25 5.17 -10.79
C ARG A 65 3.19 6.37 -10.68
N GLU A 66 2.65 7.59 -10.75
CA GLU A 66 3.42 8.83 -10.59
C GLU A 66 4.04 9.00 -9.19
N ALA A 67 3.53 8.29 -8.19
CA ALA A 67 3.96 8.40 -6.80
C ALA A 67 4.84 7.23 -6.34
N ALA A 68 4.87 6.12 -7.08
CA ALA A 68 5.60 4.91 -6.74
C ALA A 68 7.02 4.92 -7.30
N GLN A 69 7.95 4.24 -6.63
CA GLN A 69 9.34 4.09 -7.08
C GLN A 69 9.47 2.98 -8.13
N ALA A 70 8.61 1.96 -8.06
CA ALA A 70 8.58 0.86 -9.01
C ALA A 70 7.15 0.56 -9.47
N GLU A 71 7.03 -0.05 -10.66
CA GLU A 71 5.75 -0.45 -11.23
C GLU A 71 5.82 -1.89 -11.76
N ILE A 72 4.74 -2.64 -11.53
CA ILE A 72 4.49 -3.94 -12.16
C ILE A 72 3.21 -3.82 -12.98
N HIS A 73 3.35 -3.88 -14.30
CA HIS A 73 2.23 -3.78 -15.26
C HIS A 73 1.94 -5.11 -15.98
N SER A 74 2.69 -6.17 -15.67
CA SER A 74 2.49 -7.51 -16.21
C SER A 74 2.93 -8.58 -15.21
N GLY A 75 2.35 -9.77 -15.33
CA GLY A 75 2.65 -10.90 -14.44
C GLY A 75 1.93 -10.81 -13.08
N THR A 76 2.56 -11.42 -12.07
CA THR A 76 2.00 -11.59 -10.71
C THR A 76 2.68 -10.66 -9.71
N ILE A 77 2.12 -10.58 -8.50
CA ILE A 77 2.70 -9.82 -7.40
C ILE A 77 4.07 -10.37 -6.97
N ASP A 78 4.39 -11.62 -7.31
CA ASP A 78 5.71 -12.22 -7.05
C ASP A 78 6.84 -11.46 -7.75
N ASN A 79 6.52 -10.71 -8.81
CA ASN A 79 7.49 -9.84 -9.48
C ASN A 79 8.07 -8.76 -8.57
N VAL A 80 7.45 -8.48 -7.41
CA VAL A 80 8.03 -7.62 -6.37
C VAL A 80 9.38 -8.15 -5.88
N LEU A 81 9.58 -9.48 -5.90
CA LEU A 81 10.84 -10.10 -5.45
C LEU A 81 12.05 -9.63 -6.27
N TYR A 82 11.87 -9.22 -7.54
CA TYR A 82 12.95 -8.66 -8.35
C TYR A 82 13.43 -7.28 -7.89
N PHE A 83 12.71 -6.63 -6.98
CA PHE A 83 13.09 -5.35 -6.38
C PHE A 83 13.71 -5.49 -4.99
N LEU A 84 13.76 -6.70 -4.45
CA LEU A 84 14.30 -7.00 -3.12
C LEU A 84 15.64 -7.72 -3.30
N ASP A 85 16.73 -6.97 -3.21
CA ASP A 85 18.10 -7.49 -3.21
C ASP A 85 18.59 -7.82 -1.80
#